data_AF-A0A4V1HDD3-F1
#
_entry.id   AF-A0A4V1HDD3-F1
#
_cell.length_a   1.000
_cell.length_b   1.000
_cell.length_c   1.000
_cell.angle_alpha   90.00
_cell.angle_beta   90.00
_cell.angle_gamma   90.00
#
_symmetry.space_group_name_H-M   'P 1'
#
loop_
_entity.id
_entity.type
_entity.pdbx_description
1 polymer ?
#
loop_
_entity_poly.entity_id
_entity_poly.type
_entity_poly.pdbx_seq_one_letter_code
_entity_poly.pdbx_strand_id
1 'polypeptide(L)'
;MNWKEYEIYITKHFQSLFPETSIQHDVRREGLMSKVKRQIDILIEGRIAGFDLKIVVDCKYFNKKVDVKAVESFLSFLQDLKVSKGILITNHGYTKAAYNRAMYDSQDIELRIINFDDLEKFQSFMAIPYSKSECAIVTSPDGWVVDAVGQERFVASFYAAGLTQEEAFHTEGFIYMAFSHKDKQWPDLPDLLRKQELTSKQHYHLPKIEYINTIKREDCNLILRVLDAKEMGNTIEYTLFLDYPRVIIYLTLLTDATKEKQYLKKLEWIGEKLIKGNVIFDENCKPLNVKI
;
A
#
# COMPACT_ATOMS: atom_id res chain seq x y z
N MET A 1 -8.92 -16.56 -21.06
CA MET A 1 -8.74 -15.10 -21.18
C MET A 1 -7.58 -14.80 -22.13
N ASN A 2 -7.69 -13.77 -22.97
CA ASN A 2 -6.58 -13.22 -23.77
C ASN A 2 -5.97 -11.96 -23.10
N TRP A 3 -4.87 -11.44 -23.65
CA TRP A 3 -4.15 -10.29 -23.08
C TRP A 3 -5.02 -9.02 -22.96
N LYS A 4 -5.89 -8.78 -23.94
CA LYS A 4 -6.77 -7.61 -23.97
C LYS A 4 -7.87 -7.70 -22.92
N GLU A 5 -8.43 -8.89 -22.74
CA GLU A 5 -9.39 -9.15 -21.67
C GLU A 5 -8.74 -8.94 -20.29
N TYR A 6 -7.48 -9.35 -20.12
CA TYR A 6 -6.72 -9.15 -18.88
C TYR A 6 -6.53 -7.65 -18.56
N GLU A 7 -6.11 -6.84 -19.54
CA GLU A 7 -6.01 -5.38 -19.39
C GLU A 7 -7.35 -4.72 -19.02
N ILE A 8 -8.43 -5.09 -19.72
CA ILE A 8 -9.78 -4.59 -19.46
C ILE A 8 -10.21 -4.95 -18.04
N TYR A 9 -9.91 -6.16 -17.58
CA TYR A 9 -10.26 -6.58 -16.23
C TYR A 9 -9.54 -5.74 -15.18
N ILE A 10 -8.21 -5.61 -15.29
CA ILE A 10 -7.41 -4.82 -14.35
C ILE A 10 -7.90 -3.36 -14.35
N THR A 11 -8.21 -2.81 -15.53
CA THR A 11 -8.80 -1.47 -15.64
C THR A 11 -10.11 -1.35 -14.88
N LYS A 12 -11.07 -2.25 -15.15
CA LYS A 12 -12.38 -2.24 -14.49
C LYS A 12 -12.24 -2.40 -12.98
N HIS A 13 -11.30 -3.23 -12.54
CA HIS A 13 -10.99 -3.40 -11.14
C HIS A 13 -10.51 -2.09 -10.52
N PHE A 14 -9.52 -1.42 -11.13
CA PHE A 14 -9.08 -0.10 -10.69
C PHE A 14 -10.21 0.94 -10.67
N GLN A 15 -11.04 0.97 -11.72
CA GLN A 15 -12.18 1.90 -11.81
C GLN A 15 -13.22 1.60 -10.73
N SER A 16 -13.45 0.34 -10.39
CA SER A 16 -14.35 -0.04 -9.31
C SER A 16 -13.82 0.37 -7.93
N LEU A 17 -12.51 0.26 -7.73
CA LEU A 17 -11.86 0.66 -6.47
C LEU A 17 -11.79 2.19 -6.31
N PHE A 18 -11.59 2.89 -7.42
CA PHE A 18 -11.37 4.33 -7.45
C PHE A 18 -12.32 4.99 -8.47
N PRO A 19 -13.65 4.96 -8.23
CA PRO A 19 -14.65 5.42 -9.20
C PRO A 19 -14.51 6.89 -9.60
N GLU A 20 -13.81 7.67 -8.79
CA GLU A 20 -13.63 9.11 -8.93
C GLU A 20 -12.26 9.49 -9.49
N THR A 21 -11.38 8.52 -9.73
CA THR A 21 -10.04 8.75 -10.30
C THR A 21 -10.11 8.67 -11.83
N SER A 22 -9.37 9.54 -12.53
CA SER A 22 -9.23 9.44 -13.99
C SER A 22 -8.38 8.21 -14.34
N ILE A 23 -9.05 7.08 -14.58
CA ILE A 23 -8.45 5.83 -15.01
C ILE A 23 -8.88 5.54 -16.45
N GLN A 24 -7.96 5.68 -17.38
CA GLN A 24 -8.18 5.51 -18.81
C GLN A 24 -7.47 4.26 -19.31
N HIS A 25 -8.15 3.46 -20.11
CA HIS A 25 -7.59 2.26 -20.75
C HIS A 25 -7.20 2.52 -22.19
N ASP A 26 -6.11 1.88 -22.64
CA ASP A 26 -5.62 1.90 -24.02
C ASP A 26 -5.45 3.32 -24.60
N VAL A 27 -4.72 4.15 -23.87
CA VAL A 27 -4.48 5.54 -24.28
C VAL A 27 -3.14 5.70 -24.97
N ARG A 28 -3.07 6.68 -25.89
CA ARG A 28 -1.81 7.06 -26.52
C ARG A 28 -1.36 8.43 -26.03
N ARG A 29 -0.10 8.52 -25.60
CA ARG A 29 0.57 9.79 -25.24
C ARG A 29 1.86 9.91 -26.02
N GLU A 30 2.22 11.14 -26.38
CA GLU A 30 3.49 11.40 -27.07
C GLU A 30 4.66 11.28 -26.08
N GLY A 31 5.66 10.49 -26.44
CA GLY A 31 6.90 10.38 -25.68
C GLY A 31 7.72 11.67 -25.75
N LEU A 32 8.21 12.14 -24.59
CA LEU A 32 8.97 13.37 -24.48
C LEU A 32 10.33 13.28 -25.17
N MET A 33 10.97 12.10 -25.11
CA MET A 33 12.28 11.83 -25.70
C MET A 33 12.13 11.17 -27.07
N SER A 34 11.27 10.16 -27.18
CA SER A 34 11.11 9.38 -28.40
C SER A 34 10.31 10.10 -29.50
N LYS A 35 9.50 11.11 -29.15
CA LYS A 35 8.62 11.87 -30.05
C LYS A 35 7.63 11.00 -30.84
N VAL A 36 7.33 9.80 -30.35
CA VAL A 36 6.33 8.92 -30.93
C VAL A 36 5.17 8.70 -29.95
N LYS A 37 3.97 8.45 -30.49
CA LYS A 37 2.80 8.08 -29.68
C LYS A 37 3.00 6.69 -29.10
N ARG A 38 3.19 6.61 -27.78
CA ARG A 38 3.30 5.37 -27.02
C ARG A 38 1.92 4.95 -26.53
N GLN A 39 1.61 3.66 -26.65
CA GLN A 39 0.40 3.07 -26.05
C GLN A 39 0.65 2.84 -24.56
N ILE A 40 -0.35 3.13 -23.75
CA ILE A 40 -0.38 2.94 -22.30
C ILE A 40 -1.61 2.09 -22.01
N ASP A 41 -1.41 0.91 -21.44
CA ASP A 41 -2.51 -0.02 -21.17
C ASP A 41 -3.50 0.59 -20.19
N ILE A 42 -3.00 1.15 -19.08
CA ILE A 42 -3.81 1.91 -18.13
C ILE A 42 -3.06 3.16 -17.67
N LEU A 43 -3.69 4.31 -17.86
CA LEU A 43 -3.22 5.59 -17.39
C LEU A 43 -4.10 6.09 -16.25
N ILE A 44 -3.49 6.36 -15.11
CA ILE A 44 -4.14 6.94 -13.94
C ILE A 44 -3.58 8.34 -13.75
N GLU A 45 -4.46 9.33 -13.81
CA GLU A 45 -4.10 10.75 -13.67
C GLU A 45 -4.82 11.32 -12.43
N GLY A 46 -4.10 12.09 -11.64
CA GLY A 46 -4.62 12.74 -10.44
C GLY A 46 -3.82 14.00 -10.09
N ARG A 47 -4.28 14.72 -9.07
CA ARG A 47 -3.56 15.85 -8.49
C ARG A 47 -3.53 15.76 -6.98
N ILE A 48 -2.37 16.03 -6.38
CA ILE A 48 -2.20 16.09 -4.93
C ILE A 48 -1.48 17.39 -4.61
N ALA A 49 -2.09 18.24 -3.78
CA ALA A 49 -1.51 19.54 -3.38
C ALA A 49 -1.04 20.42 -4.55
N GLY A 50 -1.76 20.38 -5.69
CA GLY A 50 -1.42 21.14 -6.90
C GLY A 50 -0.36 20.48 -7.80
N PHE A 51 0.20 19.34 -7.41
CA PHE A 51 1.12 18.56 -8.23
C PHE A 51 0.37 17.52 -9.06
N ASP A 52 0.73 17.42 -10.35
CA ASP A 52 0.21 16.36 -11.23
C ASP A 52 0.83 15.01 -10.86
N LEU A 53 -0.03 14.03 -10.59
CA LEU A 53 0.34 12.64 -10.37
C LEU A 53 -0.04 11.84 -11.63
N LYS A 54 0.95 11.19 -12.23
CA LYS A 54 0.75 10.29 -13.36
C LYS A 54 1.25 8.91 -13.02
N ILE A 55 0.33 7.95 -12.91
CA ILE A 55 0.66 6.54 -12.71
C ILE A 55 0.37 5.80 -14.00
N VAL A 56 1.35 5.02 -14.44
CA VAL A 56 1.21 4.17 -15.63
C VAL A 56 1.25 2.71 -15.21
N VAL A 57 0.26 1.95 -15.68
CA VAL A 57 0.19 0.51 -15.50
C VAL A 57 0.39 -0.17 -16.85
N ASP A 58 1.30 -1.16 -16.88
CA ASP A 58 1.58 -2.00 -18.04
C ASP A 58 1.32 -3.47 -17.66
N CYS A 59 0.55 -4.18 -18.48
CA CYS A 59 0.07 -5.53 -18.21
C CYS A 59 0.80 -6.55 -19.09
N LYS A 60 1.52 -7.48 -18.45
CA LYS A 60 2.23 -8.59 -19.10
C LYS A 60 1.49 -9.90 -18.89
N TYR A 61 0.57 -10.20 -19.81
CA TYR A 61 -0.12 -11.48 -19.86
C TYR A 61 0.72 -12.52 -20.62
N PHE A 62 1.61 -13.21 -19.91
CA PHE A 62 2.55 -14.18 -20.47
C PHE A 62 2.29 -15.60 -19.94
N ASN A 63 2.87 -16.61 -20.59
CA ASN A 63 2.90 -18.00 -20.13
C ASN A 63 4.20 -18.35 -19.37
N LYS A 64 5.01 -17.34 -19.08
CA LYS A 64 6.30 -17.45 -18.42
C LYS A 64 6.58 -16.19 -17.60
N LYS A 65 7.55 -16.29 -16.70
CA LYS A 65 7.98 -15.15 -15.89
C LYS A 65 8.49 -14.00 -16.76
N VAL A 66 8.14 -12.78 -16.37
CA VAL A 66 8.68 -11.54 -16.93
C VAL A 66 10.17 -11.44 -16.60
N ASP A 67 10.98 -11.19 -17.62
CA ASP A 67 12.43 -11.09 -17.51
C ASP A 67 12.91 -9.63 -17.34
N VAL A 68 14.23 -9.47 -17.16
CA VAL A 68 14.83 -8.16 -16.94
C VAL A 68 14.63 -7.21 -18.13
N LYS A 69 14.59 -7.74 -19.37
CA LYS A 69 14.44 -6.92 -20.57
C LYS A 69 13.08 -6.24 -20.61
N ALA A 70 12.03 -6.94 -20.19
CA ALA A 70 10.70 -6.36 -20.08
C ALA A 70 10.66 -5.22 -19.04
N VAL A 71 11.32 -5.39 -17.88
CA VAL A 71 11.42 -4.34 -16.86
C VAL A 71 12.21 -3.14 -17.37
N GLU A 72 13.34 -3.34 -18.05
CA GLU A 72 14.14 -2.24 -18.63
C GLU A 72 13.39 -1.48 -19.72
N SER A 73 12.63 -2.21 -20.55
CA SER A 73 11.75 -1.61 -21.56
C SER A 73 10.68 -0.74 -20.92
N PHE A 74 10.06 -1.23 -19.84
CA PHE A 74 9.07 -0.48 -19.08
C PHE A 74 9.67 0.76 -18.41
N LEU A 75 10.83 0.64 -17.73
CA LEU A 75 11.53 1.78 -17.14
C LEU A 75 11.88 2.87 -18.15
N SER A 76 12.33 2.49 -19.35
CA SER A 76 12.61 3.46 -20.43
C SER A 76 11.34 4.15 -20.92
N PHE A 77 10.22 3.42 -20.94
CA PHE A 77 8.90 3.95 -21.31
C PHE A 77 8.35 4.92 -20.25
N LEU A 78 8.51 4.62 -18.97
CA LEU A 78 8.14 5.49 -17.86
C LEU A 78 8.90 6.83 -17.91
N GLN A 79 10.22 6.76 -18.16
CA GLN A 79 11.08 7.93 -18.31
C GLN A 79 10.64 8.80 -19.49
N ASP A 80 10.35 8.18 -20.63
CA ASP A 80 9.90 8.86 -21.85
C ASP A 80 8.55 9.61 -21.63
N LEU A 81 7.71 9.14 -20.70
CA LEU A 81 6.41 9.76 -20.40
C LEU A 81 6.40 10.68 -19.17
N LYS A 82 7.54 10.82 -18.46
CA LYS A 82 7.69 11.55 -17.19
C LYS A 82 6.55 11.21 -16.21
N VAL A 83 6.46 9.93 -15.87
CA VAL A 83 5.48 9.41 -14.93
C VAL A 83 5.98 9.53 -13.49
N SER A 84 5.06 9.67 -12.55
CA SER A 84 5.36 9.71 -11.12
C SER A 84 5.60 8.32 -10.55
N LYS A 85 4.84 7.32 -11.05
CA LYS A 85 4.95 5.92 -10.62
C LYS A 85 4.60 4.97 -11.77
N GLY A 86 5.34 3.88 -11.86
CA GLY A 86 5.05 2.77 -12.78
C GLY A 86 4.59 1.53 -12.04
N ILE A 87 3.61 0.83 -12.58
CA ILE A 87 3.14 -0.46 -12.04
C ILE A 87 3.18 -1.47 -13.19
N LEU A 88 4.09 -2.43 -13.11
CA LEU A 88 4.13 -3.55 -14.04
C LEU A 88 3.35 -4.69 -13.42
N ILE A 89 2.32 -5.18 -14.11
CA ILE A 89 1.46 -6.28 -13.66
C ILE A 89 1.70 -7.50 -14.55
N THR A 90 1.69 -8.70 -13.99
CA THR A 90 1.74 -9.96 -14.75
C THR A 90 0.90 -11.06 -14.11
N ASN A 91 0.50 -12.06 -14.89
CA ASN A 91 -0.20 -13.24 -14.39
C ASN A 91 0.73 -14.37 -13.91
N HIS A 92 2.02 -14.38 -14.28
CA HIS A 92 2.92 -15.53 -14.01
C HIS A 92 4.08 -15.25 -13.03
N GLY A 93 4.45 -13.98 -12.86
CA GLY A 93 5.54 -13.57 -11.98
C GLY A 93 6.80 -13.08 -12.68
N TYR A 94 7.84 -12.80 -11.91
CA TYR A 94 9.08 -12.19 -12.41
C TYR A 94 10.30 -13.05 -12.10
N THR A 95 11.32 -12.93 -12.96
CA THR A 95 12.65 -13.49 -12.68
C THR A 95 13.34 -12.73 -11.54
N LYS A 96 14.31 -13.35 -10.86
CA LYS A 96 15.11 -12.68 -9.81
C LYS A 96 15.83 -11.44 -10.34
N ALA A 97 16.33 -11.49 -11.58
CA ALA A 97 16.97 -10.35 -12.23
C ALA A 97 15.99 -9.19 -12.46
N ALA A 98 14.76 -9.48 -12.90
CA ALA A 98 13.70 -8.48 -13.05
C ALA A 98 13.33 -7.80 -11.72
N TYR A 99 13.15 -8.57 -10.65
CA TYR A 99 12.92 -8.04 -9.30
C TYR A 99 14.04 -7.13 -8.84
N ASN A 100 15.28 -7.60 -8.91
CA ASN A 100 16.45 -6.81 -8.52
C ASN A 100 16.52 -5.51 -9.34
N ARG A 101 16.29 -5.58 -10.65
CA ARG A 101 16.33 -4.41 -11.52
C ARG A 101 15.30 -3.36 -11.11
N ALA A 102 14.08 -3.75 -10.77
CA ALA A 102 13.04 -2.83 -10.33
C ALA A 102 13.33 -2.26 -8.92
N MET A 103 13.74 -3.11 -7.97
CA MET A 103 13.96 -2.71 -6.57
C MET A 103 15.12 -1.71 -6.39
N TYR A 104 16.16 -1.80 -7.22
CA TYR A 104 17.35 -0.95 -7.13
C TYR A 104 17.38 0.17 -8.19
N ASP A 105 16.27 0.45 -8.88
CA ASP A 105 16.17 1.61 -9.78
C ASP A 105 15.85 2.90 -9.01
N SER A 106 16.23 4.04 -9.58
CA SER A 106 15.85 5.37 -9.08
C SER A 106 14.38 5.76 -9.32
N GLN A 107 13.74 5.18 -10.34
CA GLN A 107 12.34 5.42 -10.67
C GLN A 107 11.44 4.61 -9.73
N ASP A 108 10.30 5.19 -9.33
CA ASP A 108 9.33 4.49 -8.50
C ASP A 108 8.51 3.49 -9.34
N ILE A 109 9.02 2.26 -9.41
CA ILE A 109 8.38 1.12 -10.08
C ILE A 109 7.90 0.09 -9.07
N GLU A 110 6.73 -0.47 -9.35
CA GLU A 110 6.11 -1.53 -8.58
C GLU A 110 5.87 -2.75 -9.47
N LEU A 111 6.24 -3.94 -8.99
CA LEU A 111 5.98 -5.21 -9.67
C LEU A 111 4.81 -5.91 -8.99
N ARG A 112 3.86 -6.41 -9.78
CA ARG A 112 2.63 -7.01 -9.27
C ARG A 112 2.30 -8.30 -10.01
N ILE A 113 1.94 -9.32 -9.23
CA ILE A 113 1.48 -10.59 -9.78
C ILE A 113 -0.01 -10.70 -9.49
N ILE A 114 -0.82 -10.74 -10.55
CA ILE A 114 -2.27 -10.90 -10.47
C ILE A 114 -2.66 -12.07 -11.37
N ASN A 115 -2.83 -13.25 -10.77
CA ASN A 115 -3.23 -14.45 -11.49
C ASN A 115 -4.71 -14.39 -11.88
N PHE A 116 -5.06 -15.02 -13.01
CA PHE A 116 -6.41 -15.10 -13.52
C PHE A 116 -7.38 -15.78 -12.54
N ASP A 117 -6.96 -16.88 -11.92
CA ASP A 117 -7.81 -17.67 -11.02
C ASP A 117 -8.20 -16.89 -9.75
N ASP A 118 -7.44 -15.84 -9.43
CA ASP A 118 -7.66 -14.95 -8.29
C ASP A 118 -8.40 -13.67 -8.68
N LEU A 119 -8.70 -13.43 -9.97
CA LEU A 119 -9.32 -12.18 -10.44
C LEU A 119 -10.70 -11.96 -9.79
N GLU A 120 -11.59 -12.96 -9.80
CA GLU A 120 -12.93 -12.85 -9.17
C GLU A 120 -12.88 -12.66 -7.64
N LYS A 121 -11.73 -12.93 -7.02
CA LYS A 121 -11.44 -12.73 -5.59
C LYS A 121 -10.49 -11.56 -5.35
N PHE A 122 -10.10 -10.82 -6.39
CA PHE A 122 -8.98 -9.91 -6.33
C PHE A 122 -9.29 -8.73 -5.41
N GLN A 123 -8.56 -8.68 -4.31
CA GLN A 123 -8.51 -7.58 -3.35
C GLN A 123 -7.39 -6.63 -3.78
N SER A 124 -7.60 -5.33 -3.60
CA SER A 124 -6.70 -4.28 -4.12
C SER A 124 -5.25 -4.44 -3.65
N PHE A 125 -4.30 -3.85 -4.36
CA PHE A 125 -2.90 -3.73 -3.92
C PHE A 125 -2.49 -2.28 -3.65
N MET A 126 -3.43 -1.34 -3.78
CA MET A 126 -3.28 0.05 -3.41
C MET A 126 -4.57 0.53 -2.74
N ALA A 127 -4.45 1.39 -1.73
CA ALA A 127 -5.59 2.05 -1.14
C ALA A 127 -5.26 3.49 -0.75
N ILE A 128 -6.30 4.31 -0.61
CA ILE A 128 -6.21 5.66 -0.03
C ILE A 128 -7.11 5.73 1.21
N PRO A 129 -6.78 4.99 2.28
CA PRO A 129 -7.47 5.12 3.56
C PRO A 129 -7.35 6.54 4.11
N TYR A 130 -8.46 7.02 4.67
CA TYR A 130 -8.53 8.35 5.26
C TYR A 130 -9.32 8.35 6.56
N SER A 131 -9.03 9.34 7.40
CA SER A 131 -9.73 9.63 8.64
C SER A 131 -9.70 11.14 8.84
N LYS A 132 -10.87 11.79 8.97
CA LYS A 132 -10.98 13.25 8.90
C LYS A 132 -10.20 13.78 7.67
N SER A 133 -9.52 14.91 7.77
CA SER A 133 -8.74 15.53 6.67
C SER A 133 -7.40 14.85 6.37
N GLU A 134 -7.11 13.71 6.97
CA GLU A 134 -5.81 13.04 6.85
C GLU A 134 -5.98 11.73 6.07
N CYS A 135 -5.17 11.51 5.03
CA CYS A 135 -5.11 10.23 4.32
C CYS A 135 -3.68 9.71 4.21
N ALA A 136 -3.58 8.47 3.75
CA ALA A 136 -2.34 7.85 3.32
C ALA A 136 -2.58 7.08 2.02
N ILE A 137 -1.67 7.23 1.05
CA ILE A 137 -1.60 6.32 -0.09
C ILE A 137 -0.72 5.16 0.35
N VAL A 138 -1.26 3.95 0.30
CA VAL A 138 -0.60 2.73 0.76
C VAL A 138 -0.63 1.67 -0.31
N THR A 139 0.39 0.82 -0.33
CA THR A 139 0.48 -0.31 -1.26
C THR A 139 0.81 -1.62 -0.56
N SER A 140 0.46 -2.69 -1.27
CA SER A 140 0.81 -4.10 -1.10
C SER A 140 2.28 -4.48 -0.96
N PRO A 141 2.78 -5.16 0.08
CA PRO A 141 3.97 -5.98 -0.11
C PRO A 141 3.70 -7.10 -1.12
N ASP A 142 4.74 -7.64 -1.76
CA ASP A 142 4.57 -8.74 -2.72
C ASP A 142 3.85 -9.94 -2.10
N GLY A 143 2.90 -10.50 -2.86
CA GLY A 143 2.03 -11.60 -2.43
C GLY A 143 0.98 -11.21 -1.39
N TRP A 144 0.86 -9.92 -1.05
CA TRP A 144 -0.15 -9.40 -0.14
C TRP A 144 -1.11 -8.46 -0.88
N VAL A 145 -2.29 -8.29 -0.32
CA VAL A 145 -3.32 -7.33 -0.74
C VAL A 145 -3.49 -6.26 0.35
N VAL A 146 -4.16 -5.16 -0.01
CA VAL A 146 -4.68 -4.15 0.91
C VAL A 146 -6.19 -4.06 0.75
N ASP A 147 -6.89 -4.15 1.86
CA ASP A 147 -8.33 -3.98 1.97
C ASP A 147 -8.62 -2.72 2.80
N ALA A 148 -9.31 -1.75 2.21
CA ALA A 148 -9.70 -0.50 2.85
C ALA A 148 -11.22 -0.38 3.04
N VAL A 149 -11.93 -1.51 3.14
CA VAL A 149 -13.33 -1.53 3.59
C VAL A 149 -13.35 -1.08 5.05
N GLY A 150 -13.75 0.18 5.27
CA GLY A 150 -13.71 0.82 6.58
C GLY A 150 -14.47 0.03 7.64
N GLN A 151 -13.75 -0.46 8.65
CA GLN A 151 -14.34 -1.01 9.87
C GLN A 151 -14.21 0.00 11.02
N GLU A 152 -14.99 -0.18 12.09
CA GLU A 152 -14.93 0.71 13.27
C GLU A 152 -13.54 0.75 13.94
N ARG A 153 -12.71 -0.29 13.77
CA ARG A 153 -11.44 -0.44 14.50
C ARG A 153 -10.20 0.04 13.75
N PHE A 154 -10.18 -0.06 12.43
CA PHE A 154 -9.05 0.31 11.58
C PHE A 154 -9.54 0.65 10.17
N VAL A 155 -8.76 1.43 9.43
CA VAL A 155 -9.18 2.00 8.13
C VAL A 155 -8.60 1.27 6.92
N ALA A 156 -7.61 0.41 7.12
CA ALA A 156 -7.12 -0.53 6.12
C ALA A 156 -6.47 -1.74 6.79
N SER A 157 -6.41 -2.85 6.08
CA SER A 157 -5.67 -4.03 6.46
C SER A 157 -4.89 -4.62 5.29
N PHE A 158 -3.78 -5.29 5.57
CA PHE A 158 -2.91 -5.93 4.60
C PHE A 158 -2.69 -7.36 5.03
N TYR A 159 -2.77 -8.28 4.08
CA TYR A 159 -2.63 -9.71 4.34
C TYR A 159 -2.32 -10.49 3.07
N ALA A 160 -1.97 -11.78 3.21
CA ALA A 160 -1.65 -12.63 2.08
C ALA A 160 -2.81 -12.70 1.06
N ALA A 161 -2.47 -12.56 -0.22
CA ALA A 161 -3.45 -12.64 -1.30
C ALA A 161 -4.13 -14.02 -1.32
N GLY A 162 -5.42 -14.04 -1.68
CA GLY A 162 -6.22 -15.26 -1.75
C GLY A 162 -6.99 -15.61 -0.47
N LEU A 163 -6.82 -14.83 0.60
CA LEU A 163 -7.58 -14.95 1.84
C LEU A 163 -8.66 -13.86 1.94
N THR A 164 -9.77 -14.13 2.61
CA THR A 164 -10.63 -13.07 3.15
C THR A 164 -9.95 -12.37 4.33
N GLN A 165 -10.41 -11.16 4.66
CA GLN A 165 -9.90 -10.42 5.82
C GLN A 165 -10.05 -11.22 7.14
N GLU A 166 -11.17 -11.93 7.30
CA GLU A 166 -11.45 -12.78 8.46
C GLU A 166 -10.50 -13.99 8.53
N GLU A 167 -10.32 -14.71 7.43
CA GLU A 167 -9.36 -15.83 7.36
C GLU A 167 -7.93 -15.35 7.61
N ALA A 168 -7.56 -14.21 7.03
CA ALA A 168 -6.23 -13.63 7.21
C ALA A 168 -5.93 -13.27 8.67
N PHE A 169 -6.92 -12.74 9.39
CA PHE A 169 -6.78 -12.40 10.80
C PHE A 169 -6.49 -13.63 11.68
N HIS A 170 -6.90 -14.82 11.25
CA HIS A 170 -6.76 -16.08 11.99
C HIS A 170 -5.63 -17.02 11.50
N THR A 171 -4.82 -16.62 10.51
CA THR A 171 -3.84 -17.52 9.87
C THR A 171 -2.38 -17.23 10.25
N GLU A 172 -1.69 -16.33 9.54
CA GLU A 172 -0.21 -16.25 9.64
C GLU A 172 0.36 -14.83 9.80
N GLY A 173 -0.21 -13.85 9.10
CA GLY A 173 0.27 -12.47 9.14
C GLY A 173 -0.81 -11.51 8.70
N PHE A 174 -1.15 -10.57 9.57
CA PHE A 174 -2.18 -9.57 9.34
C PHE A 174 -1.67 -8.21 9.82
N ILE A 175 -1.68 -7.21 8.94
CA ILE A 175 -1.35 -5.83 9.31
C ILE A 175 -2.63 -5.00 9.23
N TYR A 176 -2.90 -4.17 10.22
CA TYR A 176 -3.95 -3.16 10.11
C TYR A 176 -3.41 -1.75 10.33
N MET A 177 -4.07 -0.77 9.73
CA MET A 177 -3.69 0.63 9.76
C MET A 177 -4.76 1.48 10.43
N ALA A 178 -4.34 2.37 11.32
CA ALA A 178 -5.23 3.31 11.99
C ALA A 178 -4.60 4.70 12.11
N PHE A 179 -5.46 5.68 12.39
CA PHE A 179 -5.10 7.08 12.59
C PHE A 179 -5.42 7.49 14.02
N SER A 180 -4.48 8.15 14.70
CA SER A 180 -4.71 8.86 15.95
C SER A 180 -4.49 10.35 15.71
N HIS A 181 -5.59 11.11 15.69
CA HIS A 181 -5.56 12.55 15.44
C HIS A 181 -5.07 13.30 16.67
N LYS A 182 -4.14 14.25 16.45
CA LYS A 182 -3.62 15.06 17.54
C LYS A 182 -4.63 16.11 17.96
N ASP A 183 -5.20 15.94 19.14
CA ASP A 183 -6.21 16.84 19.71
C ASP A 183 -6.10 16.93 21.24
N LYS A 184 -7.05 17.60 21.90
CA LYS A 184 -7.03 17.75 23.36
C LYS A 184 -7.06 16.41 24.11
N GLN A 185 -7.69 15.40 23.52
CA GLN A 185 -7.78 14.08 24.13
C GLN A 185 -6.52 13.28 23.84
N TRP A 186 -5.97 13.34 22.63
CA TRP A 186 -4.78 12.59 22.19
C TRP A 186 -3.72 13.56 21.67
N PRO A 187 -2.97 14.27 22.53
CA PRO A 187 -2.16 15.42 22.10
C PRO A 187 -0.92 15.04 21.27
N ASP A 188 -0.30 13.91 21.55
CA ASP A 188 0.99 13.53 20.97
C ASP A 188 1.25 12.01 21.03
N LEU A 189 2.37 11.59 20.42
CA LEU A 189 2.77 10.19 20.39
C LEU A 189 3.06 9.61 21.78
N PRO A 190 3.81 10.29 22.67
CA PRO A 190 4.00 9.82 24.04
C PRO A 190 2.69 9.51 24.79
N ASP A 191 1.67 10.38 24.67
CA ASP A 191 0.37 10.15 25.30
C ASP A 191 -0.37 8.95 24.70
N LEU A 192 -0.36 8.80 23.37
CA LEU A 192 -0.92 7.64 22.69
C LEU A 192 -0.26 6.34 23.17
N LEU A 193 1.07 6.30 23.19
CA LEU A 193 1.84 5.13 23.63
C LEU A 193 1.51 4.76 25.08
N ARG A 194 1.48 5.76 25.98
CA ARG A 194 1.15 5.56 27.40
C ARG A 194 -0.26 4.99 27.59
N LYS A 195 -1.24 5.49 26.85
CA LYS A 195 -2.63 5.00 26.94
C LYS A 195 -2.77 3.60 26.39
N GLN A 196 -2.15 3.30 25.25
CA GLN A 196 -2.14 1.94 24.71
C GLN A 196 -1.48 0.97 25.68
N GLU A 197 -0.35 1.36 26.29
CA GLU A 197 0.32 0.55 27.32
C GLU A 197 -0.57 0.29 28.55
N LEU A 198 -1.31 1.31 29.02
CA LEU A 198 -2.27 1.13 30.11
C LEU A 198 -3.38 0.14 29.73
N THR A 199 -3.94 0.25 28.52
CA THR A 199 -4.95 -0.69 28.02
C THR A 199 -4.39 -2.11 27.91
N SER A 200 -3.16 -2.28 27.40
CA SER A 200 -2.49 -3.58 27.33
C SER A 200 -2.30 -4.20 28.72
N LYS A 201 -1.90 -3.41 29.73
CA LYS A 201 -1.75 -3.89 31.11
C LYS A 201 -3.06 -4.21 31.82
N GLN A 202 -4.19 -3.70 31.33
CA GLN A 202 -5.53 -4.07 31.80
C GLN A 202 -6.02 -5.38 31.16
N HIS A 203 -5.59 -5.65 29.94
CA HIS A 203 -6.04 -6.80 29.16
C HIS A 203 -5.15 -8.05 29.35
N TYR A 204 -3.84 -7.85 29.49
CA TYR A 204 -2.84 -8.91 29.58
C TYR A 204 -2.16 -8.95 30.96
N HIS A 205 -1.83 -10.14 31.44
CA HIS A 205 -1.07 -10.34 32.66
C HIS A 205 0.43 -10.21 32.38
N LEU A 206 1.03 -9.11 32.87
CA LEU A 206 2.46 -8.81 32.71
C LEU A 206 2.93 -8.78 31.24
N PRO A 207 2.31 -7.97 30.36
CA PRO A 207 2.73 -7.86 28.96
C PRO A 207 4.16 -7.32 28.87
N LYS A 208 4.95 -7.90 27.98
CA LYS A 208 6.27 -7.42 27.61
C LYS A 208 6.11 -6.39 26.49
N ILE A 209 6.49 -5.15 26.76
CA ILE A 209 6.44 -4.05 25.79
C ILE A 209 7.84 -3.49 25.61
N GLU A 210 8.34 -3.53 24.38
CA GLU A 210 9.69 -3.09 24.03
C GLU A 210 9.65 -2.13 22.84
N TYR A 211 10.64 -1.25 22.75
CA TYR A 211 10.84 -0.35 21.61
C TYR A 211 12.16 -0.68 20.94
N ILE A 212 12.12 -0.95 19.64
CA ILE A 212 13.28 -1.41 18.87
C ILE A 212 13.59 -0.45 17.72
N ASN A 213 14.80 -0.56 17.18
CA ASN A 213 15.20 0.20 15.99
C ASN A 213 14.38 -0.24 14.77
N THR A 214 14.12 0.71 13.88
CA THR A 214 13.40 0.49 12.62
C THR A 214 13.97 1.38 11.52
N ILE A 215 13.34 1.34 10.34
CA ILE A 215 13.58 2.23 9.21
C ILE A 215 13.52 3.72 9.61
N LYS A 216 14.12 4.59 8.78
CA LYS A 216 14.10 6.04 8.97
C LYS A 216 13.41 6.71 7.79
N ARG A 217 12.74 7.83 8.06
CA ARG A 217 12.15 8.70 7.05
C ARG A 217 12.55 10.15 7.33
N GLU A 218 12.55 10.96 6.29
CA GLU A 218 12.88 12.39 6.39
C GLU A 218 11.66 13.23 6.76
N ASP A 219 10.45 12.75 6.48
CA ASP A 219 9.20 13.51 6.58
C ASP A 219 8.44 13.29 7.91
N CYS A 220 8.81 12.28 8.70
CA CYS A 220 8.20 11.98 10.00
C CYS A 220 9.14 11.20 10.93
N ASN A 221 8.83 11.20 12.23
CA ASN A 221 9.51 10.36 13.21
C ASN A 221 8.85 8.98 13.29
N LEU A 222 9.66 7.93 13.40
CA LEU A 222 9.18 6.55 13.47
C LEU A 222 9.53 5.92 14.83
N ILE A 223 8.56 5.22 15.41
CA ILE A 223 8.75 4.35 16.57
C ILE A 223 8.21 2.97 16.24
N LEU A 224 8.99 1.92 16.52
CA LEU A 224 8.55 0.53 16.41
C LEU A 224 8.44 -0.08 17.81
N ARG A 225 7.21 -0.47 18.17
CA ARG A 225 6.90 -1.17 19.41
C ARG A 225 6.72 -2.66 19.15
N VAL A 226 7.20 -3.49 20.07
CA VAL A 226 6.89 -4.91 20.16
C VAL A 226 6.03 -5.13 21.40
N LEU A 227 4.95 -5.89 21.27
CA LEU A 227 4.13 -6.35 22.38
C LEU A 227 4.01 -7.87 22.31
N ASP A 228 4.35 -8.50 23.43
CA ASP A 228 4.27 -9.95 23.64
C ASP A 228 3.60 -10.21 24.99
N ALA A 229 2.65 -11.15 25.02
CA ALA A 229 1.93 -11.53 26.21
C ALA A 229 1.52 -13.00 26.13
N LYS A 230 1.52 -13.69 27.29
CA LYS A 230 1.22 -15.12 27.36
C LYS A 230 -0.16 -15.46 26.79
N GLU A 231 -1.14 -14.58 26.98
CA GLU A 231 -2.51 -14.75 26.50
C GLU A 231 -2.63 -14.67 24.97
N MET A 232 -1.62 -14.12 24.28
CA MET A 232 -1.55 -14.09 22.82
C MET A 232 -1.06 -15.41 22.23
N GLY A 233 -0.72 -16.39 23.07
CA GLY A 233 -0.22 -17.70 22.64
C GLY A 233 1.14 -17.56 21.95
N ASN A 234 1.23 -18.01 20.69
CA ASN A 234 2.43 -17.85 19.87
C ASN A 234 2.38 -16.57 19.00
N THR A 235 1.37 -15.72 19.18
CA THR A 235 1.22 -14.48 18.42
C THR A 235 2.05 -13.38 19.07
N ILE A 236 2.79 -12.64 18.25
CA ILE A 236 3.50 -11.43 18.62
C ILE A 236 2.94 -10.23 17.84
N GLU A 237 2.88 -9.08 18.51
CA GLU A 237 2.43 -7.82 17.91
C GLU A 237 3.63 -6.88 17.66
N TYR A 238 3.71 -6.31 16.46
CA TYR A 238 4.57 -5.19 16.15
C TYR A 238 3.74 -4.00 15.73
N THR A 239 3.94 -2.82 16.32
CA THR A 239 3.28 -1.59 15.89
C THR A 239 4.30 -0.54 15.46
N LEU A 240 4.26 -0.15 14.19
CA LEU A 240 5.05 0.93 13.62
C LEU A 240 4.23 2.22 13.64
N PHE A 241 4.67 3.20 14.40
CA PHE A 241 4.07 4.54 14.50
C PHE A 241 4.82 5.52 13.61
N LEU A 242 4.10 6.23 12.76
CA LEU A 242 4.58 7.32 11.92
C LEU A 242 3.98 8.63 12.45
N ASP A 243 4.83 9.45 13.07
CA ASP A 243 4.41 10.65 13.79
C ASP A 243 4.50 11.91 12.92
N TYR A 244 3.35 12.39 12.45
CA TYR A 244 3.22 13.63 11.70
C TYR A 244 2.72 14.77 12.60
N PRO A 245 2.88 16.05 12.20
CA PRO A 245 2.50 17.19 13.04
C PRO A 245 1.04 17.20 13.53
N ARG A 246 0.09 16.68 12.74
CA ARG A 246 -1.35 16.68 13.07
C ARG A 246 -1.93 15.31 13.40
N VAL A 247 -1.21 14.23 13.10
CA VAL A 247 -1.77 12.88 13.19
C VAL A 247 -0.66 11.85 13.32
N ILE A 248 -0.91 10.80 14.08
CA ILE A 248 -0.07 9.61 14.13
C ILE A 248 -0.76 8.55 13.30
N ILE A 249 -0.08 8.05 12.28
CA ILE A 249 -0.53 6.87 11.54
C ILE A 249 0.21 5.68 12.15
N TYR A 250 -0.49 4.61 12.48
CA TYR A 250 0.18 3.41 12.94
C TYR A 250 -0.29 2.16 12.21
N LEU A 251 0.68 1.30 11.93
CA LEU A 251 0.51 0.00 11.29
C LEU A 251 0.83 -1.06 12.34
N THR A 252 -0.13 -1.94 12.63
CA THR A 252 0.03 -3.01 13.61
C THR A 252 0.01 -4.36 12.91
N LEU A 253 1.12 -5.08 12.98
CA LEU A 253 1.30 -6.46 12.56
C LEU A 253 0.95 -7.41 13.70
N LEU A 254 0.07 -8.37 13.42
CA LEU A 254 -0.16 -9.57 14.22
C LEU A 254 0.42 -10.76 13.44
N THR A 255 1.27 -11.55 14.08
CA THR A 255 1.86 -12.73 13.43
C THR A 255 2.34 -13.77 14.41
N ASP A 256 2.49 -15.01 13.95
CA ASP A 256 3.16 -16.06 14.69
C ASP A 256 4.66 -15.73 14.88
N ALA A 257 5.17 -15.91 16.11
CA ALA A 257 6.56 -15.61 16.48
C ALA A 257 7.60 -16.32 15.59
N THR A 258 7.26 -17.49 15.02
CA THR A 258 8.16 -18.21 14.11
C THR A 258 8.35 -17.51 12.76
N LYS A 259 7.45 -16.59 12.38
CA LYS A 259 7.43 -15.87 11.10
C LYS A 259 7.68 -14.37 11.26
N GLU A 260 7.92 -13.89 12.48
CA GLU A 260 8.08 -12.47 12.82
C GLU A 260 9.06 -11.74 11.88
N LYS A 261 10.22 -12.34 11.59
CA LYS A 261 11.27 -11.70 10.78
C LYS A 261 10.85 -11.49 9.34
N GLN A 262 10.01 -12.38 8.80
CA GLN A 262 9.51 -12.28 7.44
C GLN A 262 8.46 -11.17 7.32
N TYR A 263 7.51 -11.13 8.24
CA TYR A 263 6.40 -10.18 8.17
C TYR A 263 6.75 -8.80 8.72
N LEU A 264 7.70 -8.70 9.64
CA LEU A 264 8.23 -7.41 10.08
C LEU A 264 8.85 -6.63 8.91
N LYS A 265 9.57 -7.30 8.01
CA LYS A 265 10.08 -6.66 6.78
C LYS A 265 8.95 -6.13 5.90
N LYS A 266 7.80 -6.80 5.87
CA LYS A 266 6.62 -6.34 5.13
C LYS A 266 5.98 -5.11 5.81
N LEU A 267 5.89 -5.12 7.14
CA LEU A 267 5.43 -3.96 7.93
C LEU A 267 6.30 -2.73 7.67
N GLU A 268 7.62 -2.87 7.78
CA GLU A 268 8.57 -1.79 7.50
C GLU A 268 8.49 -1.34 6.05
N TRP A 269 8.37 -2.25 5.08
CA TRP A 269 8.20 -1.90 3.67
C TRP A 269 6.95 -1.05 3.42
N ILE A 270 5.80 -1.38 4.05
CA ILE A 270 4.59 -0.56 3.97
C ILE A 270 4.85 0.82 4.58
N GLY A 271 5.47 0.85 5.77
CA GLY A 271 5.83 2.09 6.45
C GLY A 271 6.78 2.98 5.64
N GLU A 272 7.71 2.39 4.88
CA GLU A 272 8.64 3.09 4.00
C GLU A 272 7.93 3.67 2.76
N LYS A 273 7.02 2.90 2.15
CA LYS A 273 6.32 3.30 0.91
C LYS A 273 5.08 4.15 1.12
N LEU A 274 4.59 4.27 2.36
CA LEU A 274 3.41 5.05 2.70
C LEU A 274 3.61 6.53 2.36
N ILE A 275 2.71 7.11 1.56
CA ILE A 275 2.73 8.55 1.26
C ILE A 275 1.62 9.24 2.06
N LYS A 276 1.99 10.16 2.93
CA LYS A 276 1.03 10.96 3.69
C LYS A 276 0.39 12.03 2.81
N GLY A 277 -0.94 12.15 2.87
CA GLY A 277 -1.69 13.18 2.14
C GLY A 277 -2.80 13.83 2.97
N ASN A 278 -3.50 14.79 2.38
CA ASN A 278 -4.69 15.38 2.96
C ASN A 278 -5.90 15.19 2.05
N VAL A 279 -7.05 14.95 2.67
CA VAL A 279 -8.35 14.92 1.97
C VAL A 279 -8.96 16.31 2.10
N ILE A 280 -9.31 16.89 0.96
CA ILE A 280 -10.13 18.10 0.90
C ILE A 280 -11.58 17.63 0.91
N PHE A 281 -12.47 18.29 1.67
CA PHE A 281 -13.89 17.95 1.75
C PHE A 281 -14.77 19.03 1.13
N ASP A 282 -15.91 18.63 0.56
CA ASP A 282 -16.95 19.55 0.11
C ASP A 282 -17.76 20.06 1.31
N GLU A 283 -18.72 20.95 1.03
CA GLU A 283 -19.61 21.52 2.05
C GLU A 283 -20.47 20.45 2.76
N ASN A 284 -20.58 19.24 2.19
CA ASN A 284 -21.30 18.09 2.75
C ASN A 284 -20.38 17.08 3.46
N CYS A 285 -19.13 17.46 3.76
CA CYS A 285 -18.12 16.58 4.35
C CYS A 285 -17.83 15.30 3.53
N LYS A 286 -18.08 15.33 2.22
CA LYS A 286 -17.61 14.28 1.30
C LYS A 286 -16.26 14.68 0.73
N PRO A 287 -15.31 13.76 0.54
CA PRO A 287 -14.05 14.07 -0.12
C PRO A 287 -14.31 14.82 -1.45
N LEU A 288 -13.82 16.06 -1.56
CA LEU A 288 -13.81 16.84 -2.80
C LEU A 288 -12.88 16.12 -3.77
N ASN A 289 -13.50 15.45 -4.74
CA ASN A 289 -12.81 15.16 -5.98
C ASN A 289 -12.68 16.49 -6.71
N VAL A 290 -11.46 17.01 -6.77
CA VAL A 290 -11.13 18.17 -7.58
C VAL A 290 -11.32 17.74 -9.04
N LYS A 291 -12.56 17.85 -9.54
CA LYS A 291 -12.86 17.78 -10.96
C LYS A 291 -12.22 19.00 -11.59
N ILE A 292 -11.20 18.76 -12.41
CA ILE A 292 -10.69 19.73 -13.38
C ILE A 292 -10.75 19.05 -14.74
#